data_AF-A0A9E3C8V2-F1
#
_entry.id   AF-A0A9E3C8V2-F1
#
_cell.length_a   1.000
_cell.length_b   1.000
_cell.length_c   1.000
_cell.angle_alpha   90.00
_cell.angle_beta   90.00
_cell.angle_gamma   90.00
#
_symmetry.space_group_name_H-M   'P 1'
#
loop_
_entity.id
_entity.type
_entity.pdbx_description
1 polymer ?
#
loop_
_entity_poly.entity_id
_entity_poly.type
_entity_poly.pdbx_seq_one_letter_code
_entity_poly.pdbx_strand_id
1 'polypeptide(L)'
;MVGPYVYRFSGAAEEEGAFLACTFWLVNALVVNGQRDAARDLMDQAVGLVNDVGLMAEEIDPTSGAMLGNFPQGLSHLALINAACAYTHSG
;
A
#
# COMPACT_ATOMS: atom_id res chain seq x y z
N MET A 1 -0.10 8.39 -8.47
CA MET A 1 -1.01 7.42 -7.84
C MET A 1 -2.22 7.28 -8.74
N VAL A 2 -2.69 6.05 -8.93
CA VAL A 2 -4.01 5.75 -9.48
C VAL A 2 -4.69 4.82 -8.48
N GLY A 3 -5.77 5.23 -7.83
CA GLY A 3 -6.40 4.44 -6.75
C GLY A 3 -5.40 4.04 -5.65
N PRO A 4 -5.31 2.75 -5.25
CA PRO A 4 -4.37 2.30 -4.22
C PRO A 4 -2.94 2.12 -4.72
N TYR A 5 -2.63 2.44 -5.99
CA TYR A 5 -1.32 2.17 -6.58
C TYR A 5 -0.38 3.37 -6.43
N VAL A 6 0.60 3.23 -5.55
CA VAL A 6 1.64 4.23 -5.29
C VAL A 6 2.99 3.72 -5.79
N TYR A 7 3.61 4.48 -6.69
CA TYR A 7 4.95 4.21 -7.19
C TYR A 7 6.01 4.86 -6.30
N ARG A 8 7.20 4.25 -6.24
CA ARG A 8 8.31 4.72 -5.38
C ARG A 8 8.96 6.02 -5.86
N PHE A 9 8.90 6.33 -7.15
CA PHE A 9 9.35 7.62 -7.72
C PHE A 9 8.60 7.98 -9.01
N SER A 10 8.69 9.24 -9.43
CA SER A 10 8.08 9.74 -10.67
C SER A 10 8.74 9.13 -11.92
N GLY A 11 7.95 8.52 -12.81
CA GLY A 11 8.44 7.82 -14.01
C GLY A 11 8.55 6.30 -13.86
N ALA A 12 8.52 5.78 -12.63
CA ALA A 12 8.58 4.34 -12.35
C ALA A 12 7.50 3.50 -13.06
N ALA A 13 6.34 4.08 -13.35
CA ALA A 13 5.25 3.38 -14.02
C ALA A 13 5.59 2.84 -15.43
N GLU A 14 6.67 3.33 -16.04
CA GLU A 14 7.16 2.86 -17.34
C GLU A 14 8.05 1.62 -17.25
N GLU A 15 8.53 1.28 -16.04
CA GLU A 15 9.57 0.27 -15.82
C GLU A 15 9.14 -0.84 -14.84
N GLU A 16 8.23 -0.56 -13.92
CA GLU A 16 7.91 -1.43 -12.77
C GLU A 16 6.45 -1.32 -12.29
N GLY A 17 6.06 -2.22 -11.38
CA GLY A 17 4.76 -2.19 -10.71
C GLY A 17 4.69 -1.14 -9.60
N ALA A 18 3.48 -0.94 -9.06
CA ALA A 18 3.29 -0.10 -7.89
C ALA A 18 3.74 -0.83 -6.63
N PHE A 19 4.46 -0.16 -5.73
CA PHE A 19 5.00 -0.75 -4.52
C PHE A 19 3.95 -0.74 -3.41
N LEU A 20 3.53 -1.91 -2.93
CA LEU A 20 2.49 -2.01 -1.90
C LEU A 20 2.92 -1.33 -0.59
N ALA A 21 4.21 -1.38 -0.25
CA ALA A 21 4.75 -0.67 0.91
C ALA A 21 4.55 0.86 0.80
N CYS A 22 4.72 1.45 -0.39
CA CYS A 22 4.54 2.88 -0.60
C CYS A 22 3.08 3.32 -0.37
N THR A 23 2.12 2.46 -0.74
CA THR A 23 0.70 2.71 -0.47
C THR A 23 0.42 2.77 1.03
N PHE A 24 0.91 1.81 1.82
CA PHE A 24 0.70 1.83 3.27
C PHE A 24 1.47 2.93 3.99
N TRP A 25 2.65 3.31 3.51
CA TRP A 25 3.34 4.49 4.04
C TRP A 25 2.55 5.78 3.79
N LEU A 26 1.86 5.90 2.65
CA LEU A 26 0.99 7.03 2.42
C LEU A 26 -0.26 7.01 3.32
N VAL A 27 -0.85 5.84 3.56
CA VAL A 27 -1.92 5.71 4.57
C VAL A 27 -1.42 6.21 5.92
N ASN A 28 -0.25 5.75 6.38
CA ASN A 28 0.34 6.20 7.64
C ASN A 28 0.53 7.73 7.67
N ALA A 29 1.10 8.32 6.61
CA ALA A 29 1.30 9.76 6.50
C ALA A 29 -0.02 10.55 6.55
N LEU A 30 -1.07 10.08 5.88
CA LEU A 30 -2.41 10.70 5.92
C LEU A 30 -3.01 10.64 7.34
N VAL A 31 -2.86 9.52 8.05
CA VAL A 31 -3.31 9.41 9.46
C VAL A 31 -2.59 10.40 10.35
N VAL A 32 -1.26 10.47 10.26
CA VAL A 32 -0.43 11.39 11.05
C VAL A 32 -0.76 12.86 10.74
N ASN A 33 -1.13 13.17 9.50
CA ASN A 33 -1.55 14.51 9.08
C ASN A 33 -3.02 14.84 9.41
N GLY A 34 -3.73 13.98 10.15
CA GLY A 34 -5.14 14.18 10.51
C GLY A 34 -6.14 13.96 9.37
N GLN A 35 -5.68 13.54 8.19
CA GLN A 35 -6.53 13.27 7.02
C GLN A 35 -7.12 11.86 7.08
N ARG A 36 -7.84 11.56 8.19
CA ARG A 36 -8.27 10.20 8.53
C ARG A 36 -9.27 9.59 7.54
N ASP A 37 -10.15 10.39 6.94
CA ASP A 37 -11.13 9.87 5.96
C ASP A 37 -10.41 9.40 4.69
N ALA A 38 -9.52 10.24 4.14
CA ALA A 38 -8.69 9.88 2.99
C ALA A 38 -7.77 8.67 3.29
N ALA A 39 -7.22 8.61 4.50
CA ALA A 39 -6.41 7.47 4.94
C ALA A 39 -7.24 6.17 4.98
N ARG A 40 -8.50 6.25 5.44
CA ARG A 40 -9.41 5.10 5.52
C ARG A 40 -9.78 4.60 4.14
N ASP A 41 -10.18 5.50 3.25
CA ASP A 41 -10.54 5.14 1.87
C ASP A 41 -9.37 4.46 1.13
N LEU A 42 -8.15 4.95 1.35
CA LEU A 42 -6.95 4.34 0.77
C LEU A 42 -6.60 2.99 1.43
N MET A 43 -6.73 2.89 2.75
CA MET A 43 -6.48 1.65 3.49
C MET A 43 -7.44 0.54 3.04
N ASP A 44 -8.73 0.84 2.91
CA ASP A 44 -9.75 -0.14 2.52
C ASP A 44 -9.49 -0.69 1.11
N GLN A 45 -9.08 0.18 0.17
CA GLN A 45 -8.66 -0.23 -1.17
C GLN A 45 -7.37 -1.08 -1.13
N ALA A 46 -6.36 -0.66 -0.35
CA ALA A 46 -5.06 -1.32 -0.30
C ALA A 46 -5.11 -2.70 0.38
N VAL A 47 -5.89 -2.86 1.45
CA VAL A 47 -6.12 -4.15 2.11
C VAL A 47 -6.84 -5.12 1.17
N GLY A 48 -7.69 -4.62 0.27
CA GLY A 48 -8.33 -5.44 -0.76
C GLY A 48 -7.39 -6.05 -1.81
N LEU A 49 -6.10 -5.66 -1.83
CA LEU A 49 -5.11 -6.17 -2.78
C LEU A 49 -4.41 -7.46 -2.32
N VAL A 50 -4.72 -7.97 -1.11
CA VAL A 50 -4.22 -9.28 -0.67
C VAL A 50 -4.74 -10.40 -1.55
N ASN A 51 -4.00 -11.51 -1.63
CA ASN A 51 -4.53 -12.72 -2.22
C ASN A 51 -5.53 -13.43 -1.28
N ASP A 52 -6.03 -14.58 -1.70
CA ASP A 52 -7.00 -15.41 -1.00
C ASP A 52 -6.55 -15.89 0.40
N VAL A 53 -5.24 -15.90 0.67
CA VAL A 53 -4.66 -16.26 1.97
C VAL A 53 -4.10 -15.07 2.75
N GLY A 54 -4.36 -13.84 2.30
CA GLY A 54 -3.96 -12.62 3.01
C GLY A 54 -2.52 -12.17 2.78
N LEU A 55 -1.83 -12.70 1.76
CA LEU A 55 -0.45 -12.38 1.45
C LEU A 55 -0.33 -11.30 0.37
N MET A 56 0.71 -10.49 0.48
CA MET A 56 1.09 -9.44 -0.46
C MET A 56 2.48 -9.66 -1.06
N ALA A 57 2.66 -9.22 -2.30
CA ALA A 57 3.97 -9.14 -2.95
C ALA A 57 4.66 -7.80 -2.69
N GLU A 58 5.83 -7.61 -3.30
CA GLU A 58 6.55 -6.34 -3.30
C GLU A 58 5.83 -5.30 -4.15
N GLU A 59 5.45 -5.72 -5.35
CA GLU A 59 4.82 -4.88 -6.37
C GLU A 59 3.48 -5.48 -6.82
N ILE A 60 2.65 -4.62 -7.40
CA ILE A 60 1.44 -5.02 -8.11
C ILE A 60 1.35 -4.26 -9.43
N ASP A 61 1.04 -4.97 -10.51
CA ASP A 61 0.69 -4.33 -11.79
C ASP A 61 -0.71 -3.71 -11.68
N PRO A 62 -0.86 -2.37 -11.78
CA PRO A 62 -2.17 -1.72 -11.69
C PRO A 62 -3.15 -2.08 -12.81
N THR A 63 -2.66 -2.61 -13.94
CA THR A 63 -3.50 -2.95 -15.10
C THR A 63 -4.07 -4.35 -14.97
N SER A 64 -3.22 -5.33 -14.65
CA SER A 64 -3.62 -6.74 -14.57
C SER A 64 -4.00 -7.19 -13.15
N GLY A 65 -3.56 -6.46 -12.12
CA GLY A 65 -3.64 -6.91 -10.72
C GLY A 65 -2.62 -7.98 -10.37
N ALA A 66 -1.68 -8.32 -11.26
CA ALA A 66 -0.68 -9.33 -11.00
C ALA A 66 0.26 -8.91 -9.87
N MET A 67 0.50 -9.83 -8.94
CA MET A 67 1.53 -9.69 -7.92
C MET A 67 2.92 -9.89 -8.54
N LEU A 68 3.80 -8.93 -8.34
CA LEU A 68 5.13 -8.87 -8.95
C LEU A 68 6.23 -8.84 -7.88
N GLY A 69 7.43 -9.25 -8.27
CA GLY A 69 8.60 -9.24 -7.40
C GLY A 69 8.54 -10.29 -6.30
N ASN A 70 9.12 -9.96 -5.15
CA ASN A 70 9.22 -10.90 -4.03
C ASN A 70 7.84 -11.26 -3.46
N PHE A 71 7.62 -12.55 -3.17
CA PHE A 71 6.37 -13.04 -2.59
C PHE A 71 6.61 -14.24 -1.64
N PRO A 72 6.06 -14.21 -0.41
CA PRO A 72 5.41 -13.07 0.24
C PRO A 72 6.43 -12.01 0.67
N GLN A 73 6.11 -10.73 0.46
CA GLN A 73 7.05 -9.65 0.79
C GLN A 73 6.88 -9.17 2.22
N GLY A 74 7.87 -9.41 3.08
CA GLY A 74 7.82 -9.01 4.49
C GLY A 74 7.65 -7.49 4.69
N LEU A 75 8.27 -6.67 3.85
CA LEU A 75 8.19 -5.20 3.95
C LEU A 75 6.78 -4.68 3.68
N SER A 76 6.06 -5.22 2.70
CA SER A 76 4.68 -4.83 2.39
C SER A 76 3.76 -5.09 3.59
N HIS A 77 3.91 -6.26 4.24
CA HIS A 77 3.14 -6.59 5.44
C HIS A 77 3.54 -5.74 6.66
N LEU A 78 4.83 -5.43 6.83
CA LEU A 78 5.28 -4.53 7.89
C LEU A 78 4.72 -3.11 7.70
N ALA A 79 4.69 -2.60 6.45
CA ALA A 79 4.11 -1.30 6.13
C ALA A 79 2.60 -1.27 6.43
N LEU A 80 1.87 -2.34 6.08
CA LEU A 80 0.46 -2.52 6.44
C LEU A 80 0.24 -2.45 7.97
N ILE A 81 1.02 -3.21 8.75
CA ILE A 81 0.92 -3.21 10.22
C ILE A 81 1.18 -1.80 10.77
N ASN A 82 2.21 -1.12 10.28
CA ASN A 82 2.53 0.25 10.71
C ASN A 82 1.43 1.25 10.35
N ALA A 83 0.79 1.12 9.18
CA ALA A 83 -0.35 1.95 8.80
C ALA A 83 -1.54 1.73 9.74
N ALA A 84 -1.84 0.48 10.10
CA ALA A 84 -2.88 0.15 11.07
C ALA A 84 -2.58 0.72 12.47
N CYS A 85 -1.33 0.56 12.95
CA CYS A 85 -0.89 1.11 14.23
C CYS A 85 -0.95 2.64 14.30
N ALA A 86 -0.83 3.36 13.17
CA ALA A 86 -0.93 4.82 13.18
C ALA A 86 -2.29 5.30 13.72
N TYR A 87 -3.37 4.58 13.41
CA TYR A 87 -4.71 4.95 13.88
C TYR A 87 -4.88 4.89 15.40
N THR A 88 -4.09 4.05 16.09
CA THR A 88 -4.18 3.90 17.55
C THR A 88 -3.29 4.87 18.31
N HIS A 89 -2.21 5.35 17.68
CA HIS A 89 -1.22 6.22 18.33
C HIS A 89 -1.42 7.71 18.06
N SER A 90 -2.15 8.07 17.01
CA SER A 90 -2.45 9.47 16.67
C SER A 90 -3.69 10.03 17.41
N GLY A 91 -3.93 9.57 18.64
CA GLY A 91 -5.07 9.93 19.50
C GLY A 91 -4.90 11.25 20.23
#